data_AF-R6K1J7-F1
#
_entry.id   AF-R6K1J7-F1
#
_cell.length_a   1.000
_cell.length_b   1.000
_cell.length_c   1.000
_cell.angle_alpha   90.00
_cell.angle_beta   90.00
_cell.angle_gamma   90.00
#
_symmetry.space_group_name_H-M   'P 1'
#
loop_
_entity.id
_entity.type
_entity.pdbx_description
1 polymer ?
#
loop_
_entity_poly.entity_id
_entity_poly.type
_entity_poly.pdbx_seq_one_letter_code
_entity_poly.pdbx_strand_id
1 'polypeptide(L)'
;MPINARAAGDSRHARTGKDGAFYNKDGVMLASVETFTSNVTFNNAKYNVLGDPQEHETSASFSVSLTMTQVVVEDDAFIIELVEAMETGIMPVWDFQGTLKGLNGSEERMVYRDCLPSGQVDLQNIAVGDVIKRAWNFFVNRPPKLQNLLSIG
;
A
#
# COMPACT_ATOMS: atom_id res chain seq x y z
N MET A 1 35.00 -9.80 -22.69
CA MET A 1 34.25 -9.56 -21.43
C MET A 1 33.89 -8.09 -21.38
N PRO A 2 32.61 -7.72 -21.28
CA PRO A 2 32.25 -6.50 -20.58
C PRO A 2 31.72 -6.88 -19.20
N ILE A 3 32.32 -6.25 -18.20
CA ILE A 3 32.03 -6.41 -16.78
C ILE A 3 30.62 -5.86 -16.50
N ASN A 4 29.86 -6.61 -15.71
CA ASN A 4 28.48 -6.32 -15.36
C ASN A 4 28.36 -4.89 -14.78
N ALA A 5 27.63 -4.02 -15.47
CA ALA A 5 27.40 -2.65 -15.07
C ALA A 5 26.52 -2.64 -13.82
N ARG A 6 27.15 -2.40 -12.66
CA ARG A 6 26.53 -2.15 -11.34
C ARG A 6 25.53 -3.24 -10.93
N ALA A 7 25.98 -4.13 -10.05
CA ALA A 7 25.15 -5.14 -9.41
C ALA A 7 23.77 -4.55 -9.04
N ALA A 8 22.73 -4.98 -9.76
CA ALA A 8 21.33 -4.55 -9.60
C ALA A 8 20.72 -4.98 -8.24
N GLY A 9 21.57 -5.26 -7.25
CA GLY A 9 21.24 -5.72 -5.90
C GLY A 9 22.33 -5.37 -4.89
N ASP A 10 23.09 -4.29 -5.08
CA ASP A 10 23.99 -3.79 -4.02
C ASP A 10 23.16 -3.30 -2.82
N SER A 11 23.20 -4.09 -1.73
CA SER A 11 22.47 -3.83 -0.49
C SER A 11 22.87 -2.53 0.20
N ARG A 12 23.98 -1.90 -0.18
CA ARG A 12 24.36 -0.56 0.30
C ARG A 12 23.46 0.54 -0.27
N HIS A 13 22.72 0.24 -1.33
CA HIS A 13 21.67 1.10 -1.89
C HIS A 13 20.27 0.64 -1.46
N ALA A 14 20.17 -0.30 -0.51
CA ALA A 14 18.89 -0.73 0.04
C ALA A 14 18.18 0.48 0.67
N ARG A 15 16.92 0.65 0.27
CA ARG A 15 16.10 1.82 0.61
C ARG A 15 15.34 1.53 1.89
N THR A 16 15.16 2.54 2.74
CA THR A 16 14.33 2.42 3.93
C THR A 16 12.96 3.05 3.65
N GLY A 17 11.91 2.23 3.54
CA GLY A 17 10.53 2.72 3.62
C GLY A 17 10.29 3.09 5.07
N LYS A 18 10.34 4.39 5.40
CA LYS A 18 10.33 4.82 6.80
C LYS A 18 9.01 5.43 7.24
N ASP A 19 8.24 6.07 6.35
CA ASP A 19 7.11 6.88 6.80
C ASP A 19 5.90 6.70 5.86
N GLY A 20 5.00 5.78 6.23
CA GLY A 20 3.64 5.71 5.69
C GLY A 20 2.69 6.44 6.64
N ALA A 21 1.84 7.33 6.12
CA ALA A 21 0.85 8.04 6.91
C ALA A 21 -0.52 7.99 6.24
N PHE A 22 -1.55 7.82 7.06
CA PHE A 22 -2.92 7.89 6.61
C PHE A 22 -3.54 9.25 6.90
N TYR A 23 -4.43 9.66 6.01
CA TYR A 23 -5.18 10.89 6.11
C TYR A 23 -6.68 10.61 5.95
N ASN A 24 -7.50 11.33 6.71
CA ASN A 24 -8.94 11.37 6.46
C ASN A 24 -9.25 12.26 5.23
N LYS A 25 -10.53 12.33 4.83
CA LYS A 25 -10.97 13.16 3.70
C LYS A 25 -10.66 14.64 3.85
N ASP A 26 -10.54 15.13 5.09
CA ASP A 26 -10.23 16.51 5.42
C ASP A 26 -8.71 16.78 5.46
N GLY A 27 -7.88 15.77 5.20
CA GLY A 27 -6.42 15.88 5.17
C GLY A 27 -5.75 15.86 6.54
N VAL A 28 -6.47 15.48 7.60
CA VAL A 28 -5.93 15.29 8.95
C VAL A 28 -5.21 13.94 9.01
N MET A 29 -3.97 13.93 9.53
CA MET A 29 -3.21 12.71 9.73
C MET A 29 -3.86 11.86 10.83
N LEU A 30 -4.18 10.60 10.51
CA LEU A 30 -4.88 9.68 11.40
C LEU A 30 -3.96 8.66 12.08
N ALA A 31 -2.89 8.23 11.41
CA ALA A 31 -1.94 7.28 11.99
C ALA A 31 -0.62 7.23 11.22
N SER A 32 0.47 6.99 11.96
CA SER A 32 1.75 6.52 11.43
C SER A 32 1.77 5.00 11.34
N VAL A 33 2.33 4.46 10.26
CA VAL A 33 2.35 3.02 9.97
C VAL A 33 3.74 2.44 10.24
N GLU A 34 3.83 1.28 10.90
CA GLU A 34 5.10 0.60 11.15
C GLU A 34 5.59 -0.15 9.92
N THR A 35 4.69 -0.90 9.27
CA THR A 35 4.96 -1.57 7.99
C THR A 35 3.75 -1.51 7.09
N PHE A 36 3.97 -1.29 5.80
CA PHE A 36 2.91 -1.38 4.78
C PHE A 36 3.43 -2.11 3.54
N THR A 37 2.52 -2.79 2.87
CA THR A 37 2.74 -3.45 1.59
C THR A 37 1.57 -3.11 0.67
N SER A 38 1.86 -2.63 -0.54
CA SER A 38 0.84 -2.47 -1.58
C SER A 38 1.15 -3.39 -2.75
N ASN A 39 0.13 -4.11 -3.21
CA ASN A 39 0.23 -5.03 -4.33
C ASN A 39 -0.77 -4.65 -5.40
N VAL A 40 -0.36 -4.80 -6.66
CA VAL A 40 -1.25 -4.68 -7.83
C VAL A 40 -1.34 -6.05 -8.48
N THR A 41 -2.56 -6.53 -8.68
CA THR A 41 -2.82 -7.76 -9.43
C THR A 41 -3.41 -7.38 -10.79
N PHE A 42 -2.70 -7.71 -11.86
CA PHE A 42 -3.18 -7.55 -13.22
C PHE A 42 -3.89 -8.83 -13.66
N ASN A 43 -5.12 -8.68 -14.14
CA ASN A 43 -5.89 -9.76 -14.76
C ASN A 43 -5.95 -9.49 -16.26
N ASN A 44 -5.41 -10.41 -17.04
CA ASN A 44 -5.40 -10.35 -18.49
C ASN A 44 -6.36 -11.40 -19.06
N ALA A 45 -6.96 -11.08 -20.21
CA ALA A 45 -7.73 -12.04 -20.99
C ALA A 45 -6.85 -12.63 -22.09
N LYS A 46 -6.83 -13.96 -22.18
CA LYS A 46 -6.10 -14.70 -23.22
C LYS A 46 -6.98 -14.94 -24.44
N TYR A 47 -6.43 -14.80 -25.64
CA TYR A 47 -7.13 -15.07 -26.89
C TYR A 47 -6.16 -15.56 -27.97
N ASN A 48 -6.70 -16.31 -28.95
CA ASN A 48 -5.95 -16.79 -30.10
C ASN A 48 -6.54 -16.18 -31.37
N VAL A 49 -5.67 -15.73 -32.28
CA VAL A 49 -6.08 -15.28 -33.61
C VAL A 49 -6.15 -16.51 -34.52
N LEU A 50 -7.21 -16.63 -35.33
CA LEU A 50 -7.39 -17.79 -36.20
C LEU A 50 -6.20 -17.94 -37.17
N GLY A 51 -5.52 -19.09 -37.11
CA GLY A 51 -4.35 -19.38 -37.94
C GLY A 51 -2.99 -19.05 -37.30
N ASP A 52 -2.99 -18.41 -36.12
CA ASP A 52 -1.79 -18.22 -35.31
C ASP A 52 -1.81 -19.20 -34.12
N PRO A 53 -0.83 -20.10 -33.98
CA PRO A 53 -0.73 -20.99 -32.82
C PRO A 53 -0.28 -20.27 -31.54
N GLN A 54 0.14 -19.00 -31.60
CA GLN A 54 0.55 -18.23 -30.44
C GLN A 54 -0.65 -17.69 -29.64
N GLU A 55 -0.60 -17.87 -28.31
CA GLU A 55 -1.56 -17.28 -27.38
C GLU A 55 -1.20 -15.81 -27.09
N HIS A 56 -2.16 -14.91 -27.28
CA HIS A 56 -2.02 -13.48 -27.05
C HIS A 56 -2.76 -13.06 -25.77
N GLU A 57 -2.25 -12.02 -25.09
CA GLU A 57 -2.88 -11.46 -23.90
C GLU A 57 -3.31 -10.00 -24.14
N THR A 58 -4.51 -9.65 -23.70
CA THR A 58 -4.96 -8.25 -23.58
C THR A 58 -5.26 -7.91 -22.12
N SER A 59 -4.96 -6.69 -21.72
CA SER A 59 -5.28 -6.21 -20.37
C SER A 59 -6.80 -6.18 -20.19
N ALA A 60 -7.29 -6.76 -19.09
CA ALA A 60 -8.72 -6.75 -18.76
C ALA A 60 -9.01 -5.86 -17.55
N SER A 61 -8.38 -6.14 -16.42
CA SER A 61 -8.54 -5.35 -15.20
C SER A 61 -7.30 -5.39 -14.33
N PHE A 62 -7.22 -4.48 -13.36
CA PHE A 62 -6.27 -4.59 -12.28
C PHE A 62 -6.97 -4.27 -10.95
N SER A 63 -6.52 -4.93 -9.89
CA SER A 63 -6.92 -4.62 -8.53
C SER A 63 -5.72 -4.18 -7.72
N VAL A 64 -5.94 -3.27 -6.78
CA VAL A 64 -4.90 -2.78 -5.88
C VAL A 64 -5.30 -3.10 -4.45
N SER A 65 -4.47 -3.87 -3.77
CA SER A 65 -4.60 -4.15 -2.35
C SER A 65 -3.50 -3.44 -1.57
N LEU A 66 -3.85 -2.98 -0.37
CA LEU A 66 -2.94 -2.34 0.57
C LEU A 66 -3.10 -3.04 1.92
N THR A 67 -2.01 -3.58 2.45
CA THR A 67 -1.96 -4.21 3.77
C THR A 67 -1.02 -3.39 4.65
N MET A 68 -1.37 -3.17 5.90
CA MET A 68 -0.50 -2.49 6.86
C MET A 68 -0.56 -3.07 8.26
N THR A 69 0.46 -2.73 9.04
CA THR A 69 0.52 -2.94 10.49
C THR A 69 0.59 -1.59 11.18
N GLN A 70 -0.45 -1.26 11.94
CA GLN A 70 -0.47 -0.11 12.83
C GLN A 70 0.03 -0.54 14.21
N VAL A 71 0.87 0.29 14.83
CA VAL A 71 1.20 0.14 16.25
C VAL A 71 0.21 0.96 17.06
N VAL A 72 -0.47 0.32 18.02
CA VAL A 72 -1.47 0.95 18.87
C VAL A 72 -0.72 1.64 20.01
N VAL A 73 -0.33 2.91 19.79
CA VAL A 73 0.42 3.65 20.81
C VAL A 73 -0.46 4.64 21.56
N GLU A 74 -1.33 5.42 20.91
CA GLU A 74 -2.17 6.41 21.63
C GLU A 74 -3.28 7.08 20.80
N ASP A 75 -3.43 6.76 19.50
CA ASP A 75 -4.47 7.33 18.62
C ASP A 75 -5.26 6.22 17.91
N ASP A 76 -6.58 6.20 18.15
CA ASP A 76 -7.51 5.12 17.79
C ASP A 76 -8.58 5.58 16.78
N ALA A 77 -8.39 6.71 16.10
CA ALA A 77 -9.35 7.22 15.11
C ALA A 77 -9.75 6.18 14.05
N PHE A 78 -8.80 5.34 13.61
CA PHE A 78 -9.07 4.23 12.67
C PHE A 78 -10.07 3.21 13.18
N ILE A 79 -9.92 2.77 14.43
CA ILE A 79 -10.80 1.75 15.01
C ILE A 79 -12.15 2.35 15.40
N ILE A 80 -12.17 3.61 15.84
CA ILE A 80 -13.41 4.34 16.14
C ILE A 80 -14.24 4.48 14.87
N GLU A 81 -13.68 5.04 13.79
CA GLU A 81 -14.39 5.20 12.52
C GLU A 81 -14.85 3.86 11.93
N LEU A 82 -14.05 2.78 12.08
CA LEU A 82 -14.46 1.45 11.63
C LEU A 82 -15.66 0.91 12.45
N VAL A 83 -15.62 1.03 13.78
CA VAL A 83 -16.70 0.54 14.65
C VAL A 83 -17.97 1.37 14.46
N GLU A 84 -17.86 2.69 14.33
CA GLU A 84 -18.99 3.56 13.98
C GLU A 84 -19.58 3.21 12.61
N ALA A 85 -18.75 2.87 11.63
CA ALA A 85 -19.20 2.41 10.33
C ALA A 85 -19.93 1.05 10.40
N MET A 86 -19.54 0.16 11.31
CA MET A 86 -20.25 -1.09 11.55
C MET A 86 -21.64 -0.84 12.15
N GLU A 87 -21.80 0.18 12.99
CA GLU A 87 -23.10 0.56 13.55
C GLU A 87 -23.99 1.30 12.55
N THR A 88 -23.41 2.22 11.78
CA THR A 88 -24.16 3.10 10.86
C THR A 88 -24.36 2.49 9.47
N GLY A 89 -23.56 1.49 9.10
CA GLY A 89 -23.51 0.90 7.76
C GLY A 89 -22.79 1.77 6.72
N ILE A 90 -22.23 2.92 7.11
CA ILE A 90 -21.52 3.84 6.20
C ILE A 90 -20.02 3.56 6.33
N MET A 91 -19.46 2.83 5.36
CA MET A 91 -18.04 2.48 5.38
C MET A 91 -17.14 3.71 5.27
N PRO A 92 -16.06 3.78 6.07
CA PRO A 92 -15.11 4.87 5.99
C PRO A 92 -14.26 4.69 4.73
N VAL A 93 -13.76 5.81 4.22
CA VAL A 93 -12.91 5.86 3.04
C VAL A 93 -11.73 6.77 3.35
N TRP A 94 -10.53 6.22 3.23
CA TRP A 94 -9.29 6.90 3.61
C TRP A 94 -8.35 7.09 2.44
N ASP A 95 -7.44 8.05 2.59
CA ASP A 95 -6.32 8.24 1.67
C ASP A 95 -5.02 7.87 2.37
N PHE A 96 -4.20 7.02 1.73
CA PHE A 96 -2.91 6.62 2.24
C PHE A 96 -1.79 7.22 1.41
N GLN A 97 -0.75 7.69 2.09
CA GLN A 97 0.48 8.12 1.44
C GLN A 97 1.66 7.32 1.96
N GLY A 98 2.24 6.51 1.07
CA GLY A 98 3.50 5.84 1.31
C GLY A 98 4.66 6.72 0.85
N THR A 99 5.69 6.86 1.68
CA THR A 99 6.96 7.47 1.26
C THR A 99 8.11 6.50 1.34
N LEU A 100 8.97 6.53 0.31
CA LEU A 100 10.23 5.80 0.26
C LEU A 100 11.34 6.84 0.24
N LYS A 101 12.23 6.82 1.24
CA LYS A 101 13.36 7.74 1.30
C LYS A 101 14.60 7.08 0.73
N GLY A 102 15.20 7.72 -0.28
CA GLY A 102 16.52 7.41 -0.79
C GLY A 102 17.61 7.93 0.14
N LEU A 103 18.79 7.31 0.10
CA LEU A 103 19.96 7.73 0.88
C LEU A 103 20.46 9.14 0.54
N ASN A 104 20.12 9.65 -0.65
CA ASN A 104 20.44 11.00 -1.12
C ASN A 104 19.41 12.06 -0.69
N GLY A 105 18.44 11.71 0.16
CA GLY A 105 17.36 12.60 0.57
C GLY A 105 16.25 12.77 -0.48
N SER A 106 16.31 12.06 -1.61
CA SER A 106 15.17 12.00 -2.52
C SER A 106 14.04 11.16 -1.92
N GLU A 107 12.80 11.52 -2.24
CA GLU A 107 11.61 10.81 -1.73
C GLU A 107 10.78 10.31 -2.90
N GLU A 108 10.48 9.01 -2.93
CA GLU A 108 9.31 8.53 -3.65
C GLU A 108 8.10 8.78 -2.78
N ARG A 109 7.04 9.28 -3.41
CA ARG A 109 5.76 9.42 -2.74
C ARG A 109 4.69 8.79 -3.61
N MET A 110 4.05 7.77 -3.07
CA MET A 110 2.91 7.11 -3.69
C MET A 110 1.66 7.42 -2.90
N VAL A 111 0.61 7.85 -3.59
CA VAL A 111 -0.68 8.17 -3.00
C VAL A 111 -1.70 7.14 -3.46
N TYR A 112 -2.37 6.52 -2.49
CA TYR A 112 -3.48 5.60 -2.66
C TYR A 112 -4.73 6.30 -2.17
N ARG A 113 -5.70 6.47 -3.07
CA ARG A 113 -6.94 7.17 -2.75
C ARG A 113 -8.11 6.23 -2.75
N ASP A 114 -9.11 6.59 -1.98
CA ASP A 114 -10.32 5.79 -1.82
C ASP A 114 -9.98 4.37 -1.34
N CYS A 115 -9.20 4.27 -0.26
CA CYS A 115 -8.89 3.01 0.42
C CYS A 115 -10.08 2.59 1.29
N LEU A 116 -10.68 1.44 0.98
CA LEU A 116 -11.76 0.85 1.78
C LEU A 116 -11.24 -0.36 2.56
N PRO A 117 -11.65 -0.53 3.84
CA PRO A 117 -11.42 -1.77 4.57
C PRO A 117 -11.92 -2.97 3.76
N SER A 118 -11.10 -4.01 3.65
CA SER A 118 -11.42 -5.18 2.83
C SER A 118 -10.80 -6.44 3.39
N GLY A 119 -11.48 -7.58 3.25
CA GLY A 119 -11.03 -8.85 3.80
C GLY A 119 -11.05 -8.84 5.33
N GLN A 120 -10.00 -9.37 5.95
CA GLN A 120 -9.88 -9.42 7.40
C GLN A 120 -9.23 -8.13 7.94
N VAL A 121 -9.84 -7.53 8.95
CA VAL A 121 -9.24 -6.47 9.77
C VAL A 121 -9.20 -6.97 11.21
N ASP A 122 -8.04 -6.86 11.85
CA ASP A 122 -7.87 -7.27 13.23
C ASP A 122 -8.46 -6.20 14.17
N LEU A 123 -9.54 -6.55 14.88
CA LEU A 123 -10.13 -5.67 15.90
C LEU A 123 -9.29 -5.70 17.19
N GLN A 124 -8.93 -6.90 17.63
CA GLN A 124 -8.13 -7.15 18.82
C GLN A 124 -7.25 -8.37 18.59
N ASN A 125 -5.95 -8.19 18.61
CA ASN A 125 -4.96 -9.26 18.52
C ASN A 125 -3.85 -8.94 19.53
N ILE A 126 -3.95 -9.53 20.73
CA ILE A 126 -3.15 -9.15 21.91
C ILE A 126 -2.39 -10.37 22.43
N ALA A 127 -1.07 -10.22 22.57
CA ALA A 127 -0.20 -11.18 23.23
C ALA A 127 0.50 -10.53 24.44
N VAL A 128 0.76 -11.33 25.48
CA VAL A 128 1.42 -10.83 26.70
C VAL A 128 2.88 -10.51 26.39
N GLY A 129 3.31 -9.27 26.69
CA GLY A 129 4.70 -8.83 26.54
C GLY A 129 5.03 -8.12 25.22
N ASP A 130 4.09 -8.08 24.27
CA ASP A 130 4.27 -7.42 22.98
C ASP A 130 3.58 -6.05 22.91
N VAL A 131 4.12 -5.17 22.07
CA VAL A 131 3.42 -3.94 21.68
C VAL A 131 2.20 -4.33 20.86
N ILE A 132 1.04 -3.78 21.19
CA ILE A 132 -0.22 -4.09 20.50
C ILE A 132 -0.12 -3.58 19.06
N LYS A 133 -0.42 -4.47 18.11
CA LYS A 133 -0.42 -4.16 16.67
C LYS A 133 -1.76 -4.56 16.06
N ARG A 134 -2.24 -3.77 15.11
CA ARG A 134 -3.44 -4.10 14.31
C ARG A 134 -3.05 -4.27 12.85
N ALA A 135 -3.40 -5.42 12.29
CA ALA A 135 -3.29 -5.68 10.86
C ALA A 135 -4.53 -5.14 10.14
N TRP A 136 -4.29 -4.35 9.10
CA TRP A 136 -5.33 -3.78 8.26
C TRP A 136 -5.14 -4.20 6.82
N ASN A 137 -6.26 -4.50 6.17
CA ASN A 137 -6.32 -4.82 4.75
C ASN A 137 -7.30 -3.87 4.05
N PHE A 138 -6.87 -3.35 2.91
CA PHE A 138 -7.61 -2.37 2.13
C PHE A 138 -7.66 -2.75 0.66
N PHE A 139 -8.77 -2.37 0.03
CA PHE A 139 -8.88 -2.30 -1.41
C PHE A 139 -8.84 -0.83 -1.84
N VAL A 140 -8.03 -0.50 -2.83
CA VAL A 140 -7.86 0.88 -3.31
C VAL A 140 -8.70 1.07 -4.56
N ASN A 141 -9.75 1.89 -4.46
CA ASN A 141 -10.72 2.09 -5.54
C ASN A 141 -10.25 3.09 -6.60
N ARG A 142 -9.14 3.79 -6.38
CA ARG A 142 -8.52 4.65 -7.38
C ARG A 142 -7.13 4.17 -7.78
N PRO A 143 -6.76 4.29 -9.07
CA PRO A 143 -5.40 4.02 -9.51
C PRO A 143 -4.40 4.84 -8.67
N PRO A 144 -3.36 4.20 -8.11
CA PRO A 144 -2.33 4.89 -7.34
C PRO A 144 -1.66 5.98 -8.16
N LYS A 145 -1.26 7.07 -7.51
CA LYS A 145 -0.56 8.18 -8.16
C LYS A 145 0.83 8.35 -7.56
N LEU A 146 1.83 8.36 -8.43
CA LEU A 146 3.19 8.74 -8.09
C LEU A 146 3.25 10.27 -8.03
N GLN A 147 3.48 10.81 -6.83
CA GLN A 147 3.57 12.25 -6.61
C GLN A 147 5.00 12.75 -6.74
N ASN A 148 5.96 12.01 -6.20
CA ASN A 148 7.39 12.29 -6.33
C ASN A 148 8.12 11.01 -6.75
N LEU A 149 9.14 11.16 -7.60
CA LEU A 149 10.00 10.07 -8.05
C LEU A 149 11.32 10.10 -7.27
N LEU A 150 11.86 8.92 -6.98
CA LEU A 150 13.22 8.81 -6.50
C LEU A 150 14.19 9.24 -7.60
N SER A 151 15.01 10.24 -7.29
CA SER A 151 16.12 10.62 -8.15
C SER A 151 17.33 9.77 -7.80
N ILE A 152 17.98 9.21 -8.82
CA ILE A 152 19.37 8.78 -8.73
C ILE A 152 20.16 10.05 -9.04
N GLY A 153 20.83 10.63 -8.04
CA GLY A 153 21.70 11.79 -8.27
C GLY A 153 22.78 11.49 -9.31
#